data_AF-A0A1I7X694-F1
#
_entry.id   AF-A0A1I7X694-F1
#
_cell.length_a   1.000
_cell.length_b   1.000
_cell.length_c   1.000
_cell.angle_alpha   90.00
_cell.angle_beta   90.00
_cell.angle_gamma   90.00
#
_symmetry.space_group_name_H-M   'P 1'
#
loop_
_entity.id
_entity.type
_entity.pdbx_description
1 polymer ?
#
loop_
_entity_poly.entity_id
_entity_poly.type
_entity_poly.pdbx_seq_one_letter_code
_entity_poly.pdbx_strand_id
1 'polypeptide(L)'
;MSAMITLFVRSTNLSIRYVVSHFHLSKSRIFCDRNLLHSNPIMNSDTLLDSKDVYEKAEEYWSQASKDVDGMLGGFAHLHKPDIMLSKSFLTSLRTRNFLLNNDYALDCGAGIGRVTKHLLLPLFVKVDMEDVVEELILKSDEYVGMLFL
;
A
#
# COMPACT_ATOMS: atom_id res chain seq x y z
N MET A 1 -2.57 13.65 -3.11
CA MET A 1 -3.18 12.40 -2.63
C MET A 1 -2.04 11.55 -2.12
N SER A 2 -1.88 11.43 -0.80
CA SER A 2 -0.82 10.62 -0.21
C SER A 2 -1.29 9.18 -0.26
N ALA A 3 -0.55 8.31 -0.96
CA ALA A 3 -0.69 6.86 -0.75
C ALA A 3 -0.43 6.62 0.74
N MET A 4 -1.48 6.22 1.46
CA MET A 4 -1.41 5.92 2.87
C MET A 4 -0.60 4.63 3.00
N ILE A 5 0.67 4.76 3.39
CA ILE A 5 1.53 3.63 3.78
C ILE A 5 0.78 2.88 4.89
N THR A 6 0.16 1.76 4.55
CA THR A 6 -0.30 0.79 5.54
C THR A 6 0.81 -0.23 5.68
N LEU A 7 1.79 0.08 6.52
CA LEU A 7 2.83 -0.87 6.87
C LEU A 7 2.25 -1.91 7.85
N PHE A 8 2.03 -3.14 7.37
CA PHE A 8 1.74 -4.26 8.26
C PHE A 8 3.05 -4.94 8.65
N VAL A 9 3.50 -4.72 9.89
CA VAL A 9 4.62 -5.48 10.48
C VAL A 9 4.04 -6.64 11.27
N ARG A 10 4.24 -7.88 10.78
CA ARG A 10 3.79 -9.08 11.49
C ARG A 10 4.89 -9.55 12.45
N SER A 11 4.59 -9.59 13.74
CA SER A 11 5.41 -10.30 14.72
C SER A 11 4.85 -11.71 14.92
N THR A 12 5.70 -12.73 14.78
CA THR A 12 5.57 -14.16 15.17
C THR A 12 5.34 -15.23 14.08
N ASN A 13 6.04 -16.35 14.32
CA ASN A 13 6.21 -17.60 13.57
C ASN A 13 4.89 -18.32 13.20
N LEU A 14 4.27 -17.93 12.09
CA LEU A 14 3.31 -18.81 11.40
C LEU A 14 3.57 -18.73 9.90
N SER A 15 4.12 -19.81 9.35
CA SER A 15 4.33 -19.98 7.90
C SER A 15 2.98 -19.99 7.18
N ILE A 16 2.58 -18.85 6.63
CA ILE A 16 1.53 -18.82 5.60
C ILE A 16 2.25 -18.92 4.26
N ARG A 17 2.25 -20.11 3.68
CA ARG A 17 2.49 -20.30 2.24
C ARG A 17 1.13 -20.11 1.53
N TYR A 18 1.17 -19.37 0.41
CA TYR A 18 0.13 -19.14 -0.61
C TYR A 18 -0.96 -18.10 -0.31
N VAL A 19 -1.07 -17.08 -1.18
CA VAL A 19 -2.26 -16.86 -2.03
C VAL A 19 -1.82 -16.27 -3.39
N VAL A 20 -1.66 -17.12 -4.41
CA VAL A 20 -2.16 -16.79 -5.74
C VAL A 20 -3.56 -17.41 -5.78
N SER A 21 -4.60 -16.59 -5.60
CA SER A 21 -5.95 -16.94 -6.01
C SER A 21 -6.29 -15.90 -7.09
N HIS A 22 -6.49 -16.29 -8.35
CA HIS A 22 -7.83 -16.59 -8.84
C HIS A 22 -8.93 -16.02 -7.93
N PHE A 23 -8.98 -14.69 -7.85
CA PHE A 23 -10.09 -13.96 -7.28
C PHE A 23 -11.25 -13.99 -8.28
N HIS A 24 -11.96 -15.12 -8.31
CA HIS A 24 -13.36 -15.08 -8.69
C HIS A 24 -14.08 -14.36 -7.54
N LEU A 25 -14.53 -13.13 -7.77
CA LEU A 25 -15.26 -12.30 -6.80
C LEU A 25 -16.52 -13.02 -6.30
N SER A 26 -16.36 -13.87 -5.29
CA SER A 26 -17.44 -14.29 -4.42
C SER A 26 -17.58 -13.25 -3.31
N LYS A 27 -18.63 -12.42 -3.44
CA LYS A 27 -19.11 -11.43 -2.47
C LYS A 27 -18.93 -11.91 -1.02
N SER A 28 -17.89 -11.44 -0.35
CA SER A 28 -17.75 -11.59 1.10
C SER A 28 -17.69 -10.20 1.72
N ARG A 29 -18.82 -9.85 2.34
CA ARG A 29 -19.06 -8.65 3.13
C ARG A 29 -17.91 -8.40 4.10
N ILE A 30 -17.21 -7.28 3.92
CA ILE A 30 -16.52 -6.60 5.01
C ILE A 30 -17.61 -6.15 5.99
N PHE A 31 -17.58 -6.66 7.22
CA PHE A 31 -18.42 -6.18 8.31
C PHE A 31 -17.89 -4.81 8.75
N CYS A 32 -18.32 -3.76 8.05
CA CYS A 32 -18.24 -2.38 8.53
C CYS A 32 -19.51 -2.14 9.35
N ASP A 33 -19.37 -1.98 10.68
CA ASP A 33 -20.50 -1.71 11.56
C ASP A 33 -21.15 -0.37 11.16
N ARG A 34 -22.35 -0.46 10.61
CA ARG A 34 -23.08 0.66 10.00
C ARG A 34 -23.69 1.60 11.05
N ASN A 35 -23.60 1.25 12.34
CA ASN A 35 -24.35 1.94 13.40
C ASN A 35 -23.65 3.12 14.05
N LEU A 36 -22.42 3.49 13.65
CA LEU A 36 -21.66 4.59 14.30
C LEU A 36 -21.73 5.95 13.60
N LEU A 37 -22.60 6.15 12.59
CA LEU A 37 -22.67 7.41 11.82
C LEU A 37 -24.06 8.07 11.76
N HIS A 38 -24.99 7.77 12.67
CA HIS A 38 -26.28 8.47 12.72
C HIS A 38 -26.42 9.41 13.92
N SER A 39 -25.93 10.63 13.75
CA SER A 39 -26.59 11.83 14.31
C SER A 39 -26.14 13.10 13.59
N ASN A 40 -26.76 13.37 12.42
CA ASN A 40 -27.32 14.68 12.04
C ASN A 40 -27.88 14.61 10.60
N PRO A 41 -29.18 14.92 10.38
CA PRO A 41 -29.78 14.89 9.06
C PRO A 41 -29.61 16.24 8.36
N ILE A 42 -29.15 16.20 7.11
CA ILE A 42 -29.42 17.07 5.93
C ILE A 42 -28.17 16.97 5.05
N MET A 43 -28.08 15.91 4.23
CA MET A 43 -27.36 15.97 2.97
C MET A 43 -28.13 15.12 1.95
N ASN A 44 -28.42 15.76 0.83
CA ASN A 44 -29.26 15.26 -0.26
C ASN A 44 -28.63 14.01 -0.89
N SER A 45 -29.44 12.97 -1.12
CA SER A 45 -29.01 11.60 -1.40
C SER A 45 -28.68 11.29 -2.88
N ASP A 46 -28.26 12.28 -3.67
CA ASP A 46 -28.15 12.11 -5.14
C ASP A 46 -26.71 12.02 -5.67
N THR A 47 -25.72 11.74 -4.82
CA THR A 47 -24.38 11.33 -5.27
C THR A 47 -23.92 10.08 -4.53
N LEU A 48 -24.73 9.01 -4.61
CA LEU A 48 -24.23 7.66 -4.40
C LEU A 48 -23.44 7.26 -5.65
N LEU A 49 -22.18 7.67 -5.74
CA LEU A 49 -21.24 7.01 -6.65
C LEU A 49 -21.24 5.53 -6.28
N ASP A 50 -21.57 4.67 -7.24
CA ASP A 50 -21.50 3.22 -7.02
C ASP A 50 -20.06 2.91 -6.58
N SER A 51 -19.93 2.25 -5.43
CA SER A 51 -18.64 1.84 -4.89
C SER A 51 -17.77 1.12 -5.93
N LYS A 52 -18.40 0.39 -6.86
CA LYS A 52 -17.72 -0.28 -7.97
C LYS A 52 -17.10 0.70 -8.97
N ASP A 53 -17.83 1.74 -9.35
CA ASP A 53 -17.39 2.79 -10.28
C ASP A 53 -16.18 3.57 -9.71
N VAL A 54 -16.12 3.75 -8.39
CA VAL A 54 -14.98 4.41 -7.72
C VAL A 54 -13.69 3.59 -7.85
N TYR A 55 -13.76 2.27 -7.64
CA TYR A 55 -12.57 1.41 -7.73
C TYR A 55 -12.11 1.21 -9.18
N GLU A 56 -13.03 1.02 -10.12
CA GLU A 56 -12.72 0.88 -11.55
C GLU A 56 -12.01 2.13 -12.09
N LYS A 57 -12.49 3.33 -11.74
CA LYS A 57 -11.83 4.60 -12.11
C LYS A 57 -10.46 4.78 -11.48
N ALA A 58 -10.28 4.32 -10.24
CA ALA A 58 -8.99 4.41 -9.56
C ALA A 58 -7.96 3.47 -10.21
N GLU A 59 -8.35 2.25 -10.53
CA GLU A 59 -7.50 1.28 -11.24
C GLU A 59 -7.10 1.81 -12.62
N GLU A 60 -8.06 2.32 -13.40
CA GLU A 60 -7.78 2.93 -14.71
C GLU A 60 -6.79 4.09 -14.59
N TYR A 61 -6.96 4.99 -13.63
CA TYR A 61 -6.06 6.10 -13.38
C TYR A 61 -4.62 5.64 -13.14
N TRP A 62 -4.42 4.66 -12.24
CA TRP A 62 -3.09 4.16 -11.90
C TRP A 62 -2.46 3.33 -13.01
N SER A 63 -3.26 2.66 -13.86
CA SER A 63 -2.76 1.93 -15.03
C SER A 63 -2.07 2.86 -16.06
N GLN A 64 -2.59 4.09 -16.17
CA GLN A 64 -2.13 5.11 -17.10
C GLN A 64 -1.01 6.01 -16.52
N ALA A 65 -0.79 5.97 -15.21
CA ALA A 65 0.29 6.73 -14.58
C ALA A 65 1.67 6.29 -15.11
N SER A 66 2.62 7.24 -15.15
CA SER A 66 4.01 6.89 -15.47
C SER A 66 4.56 5.94 -14.40
N LYS A 67 5.30 4.93 -14.86
CA LYS A 67 5.80 3.85 -14.00
C LYS A 67 7.17 4.21 -13.43
N ASP A 68 7.23 5.42 -12.86
CA ASP A 68 8.40 6.04 -12.25
C ASP A 68 8.02 6.77 -10.95
N VAL A 69 9.01 7.35 -10.28
CA VAL A 69 8.80 8.03 -8.99
C VAL A 69 7.84 9.21 -9.11
N ASP A 70 7.83 9.90 -10.26
CA ASP A 70 6.97 11.06 -10.45
C ASP A 70 5.50 10.64 -10.61
N GLY A 71 5.23 9.59 -11.39
CA GLY A 71 3.88 9.03 -11.53
C GLY A 71 3.32 8.50 -10.22
N MET A 72 4.13 7.78 -9.43
CA MET A 72 3.72 7.29 -8.11
C MET A 72 3.44 8.41 -7.10
N LEU A 73 4.02 9.59 -7.32
CA LEU A 73 3.79 10.78 -6.51
C LEU A 73 2.84 11.79 -7.18
N GLY A 74 2.22 11.43 -8.31
CA GLY A 74 1.28 12.28 -9.05
C GLY A 74 1.87 13.62 -9.51
N GLY A 75 3.12 13.64 -9.96
CA GLY A 75 3.82 14.87 -10.40
C GLY A 75 4.60 15.59 -9.30
N PHE A 76 4.71 15.00 -8.11
CA PHE A 76 5.38 15.58 -6.95
C PHE A 76 6.70 14.87 -6.61
N ALA A 77 7.50 14.44 -7.60
CA ALA A 77 8.77 13.74 -7.36
C ALA A 77 9.72 14.46 -6.37
N HIS A 78 9.67 15.78 -6.28
CA HIS A 78 10.47 16.56 -5.32
C HIS A 78 10.17 16.23 -3.84
N LEU A 79 8.99 15.66 -3.54
CA LEU A 79 8.62 15.20 -2.20
C LEU A 79 9.19 13.81 -1.86
N HIS A 80 9.82 13.11 -2.81
CA HIS A 80 10.37 11.77 -2.58
C HIS A 80 11.31 11.72 -1.37
N LYS A 81 12.29 12.62 -1.32
CA LYS A 81 13.30 12.63 -0.24
C LYS A 81 12.69 12.94 1.13
N PRO A 82 11.91 14.03 1.34
CA PRO A 82 11.31 14.28 2.65
C PRO A 82 10.35 13.18 3.09
N ASP A 83 9.57 12.58 2.17
CA ASP A 83 8.67 11.46 2.47
C ASP A 83 9.41 10.24 3.06
N ILE A 84 10.48 9.80 2.39
CA ILE A 84 11.30 8.66 2.85
C ILE A 84 12.00 8.98 4.18
N MET A 85 12.58 10.18 4.32
CA MET A 85 13.31 10.56 5.53
C MET A 85 12.41 10.61 6.76
N LEU A 86 11.23 11.23 6.64
CA LEU A 86 10.28 11.34 7.75
C LEU A 86 9.74 9.96 8.15
N SER A 87 9.40 9.13 7.18
CA SER A 87 8.95 7.75 7.43
C SER A 87 10.02 6.91 8.12
N LYS A 88 11.29 7.04 7.70
CA LYS A 88 12.42 6.35 8.35
C LYS A 88 12.60 6.81 9.80
N SER A 89 12.48 8.11 10.06
CA SER A 89 12.55 8.67 11.41
C SER A 89 11.41 8.15 12.29
N PHE A 90 10.20 8.06 11.74
CA PHE A 90 9.04 7.54 12.45
C PHE A 90 9.22 6.06 12.83
N LEU A 91 9.58 5.19 11.89
CA LEU A 91 9.82 3.77 12.18
C LEU A 91 10.97 3.56 13.16
N THR A 92 12.03 4.37 13.06
CA THR A 92 13.14 4.36 14.02
C THR A 92 12.66 4.74 15.41
N SER A 93 11.83 5.78 15.55
CA SER A 93 11.25 6.18 16.83
C SER A 93 10.37 5.08 17.44
N LEU A 94 9.56 4.38 16.64
CA LEU A 94 8.76 3.26 17.12
C LEU A 94 9.64 2.11 17.63
N ARG A 95 10.75 1.84 16.93
CA ARG A 95 11.73 0.84 17.34
C ARG A 95 12.43 1.22 18.64
N THR A 96 12.88 2.46 18.79
CA THR A 96 13.52 2.94 20.03
C THR A 96 12.58 2.89 21.23
N ARG A 97 11.28 3.00 21.01
CA ARG A 97 10.24 2.88 22.06
C ARG A 97 9.73 1.44 22.25
N ASN A 98 10.36 0.45 21.62
CA ASN A 98 9.99 -0.96 21.65
C ASN A 98 8.56 -1.27 21.18
N PHE A 99 7.99 -0.44 20.29
CA PHE A 99 6.70 -0.73 19.63
C PHE A 99 6.85 -1.61 18.38
N LEU A 100 8.04 -1.62 17.77
CA LEU A 100 8.41 -2.53 16.68
C LEU A 100 9.49 -3.48 17.20
N LEU A 101 9.08 -4.71 17.53
CA LEU A 101 9.94 -5.68 18.22
C LEU A 101 10.82 -6.49 17.26
N ASN A 102 10.31 -6.83 16.07
CA ASN A 102 10.98 -7.67 15.09
C ASN A 102 11.01 -6.98 13.72
N ASN A 103 12.07 -7.25 12.96
CA ASN A 103 12.30 -6.69 11.63
C ASN A 103 12.37 -7.77 10.56
N ASP A 104 11.74 -8.92 10.80
CA ASP A 104 11.87 -10.06 9.89
C ASP A 104 11.09 -9.84 8.60
N TYR A 105 9.94 -9.19 8.69
CA TYR A 105 8.99 -9.13 7.60
C TYR A 105 8.14 -7.85 7.58
N ALA A 106 7.97 -7.29 6.38
CA ALA A 106 7.04 -6.20 6.08
C ALA A 106 6.20 -6.52 4.83
N LEU A 107 5.04 -5.88 4.72
CA LEU A 107 4.20 -5.86 3.52
C LEU A 107 4.03 -4.40 3.07
N ASP A 108 4.32 -4.13 1.81
CA ASP A 108 4.05 -2.84 1.15
C ASP A 108 2.73 -2.95 0.38
N CYS A 109 1.67 -2.36 0.93
CA CYS A 109 0.33 -2.35 0.32
C CYS A 109 0.15 -1.11 -0.57
N GLY A 110 -0.27 -1.31 -1.81
CA GLY A 110 -0.27 -0.24 -2.82
C GLY A 110 1.15 0.16 -3.17
N ALA A 111 2.01 -0.85 -3.36
CA ALA A 111 3.45 -0.66 -3.45
C ALA A 111 3.90 0.11 -4.71
N GLY A 112 3.04 0.12 -5.74
CA GLY A 112 3.37 0.60 -7.08
C GLY A 112 4.65 -0.06 -7.60
N ILE A 113 5.55 0.77 -8.13
CA ILE A 113 6.87 0.29 -8.61
C ILE A 113 7.84 -0.10 -7.48
N GLY A 114 7.43 -0.05 -6.20
CA GLY A 114 8.29 -0.38 -5.06
C GLY A 114 9.13 0.80 -4.56
N ARG A 115 8.64 2.03 -4.68
CA ARG A 115 9.35 3.24 -4.18
C ARG A 115 9.63 3.16 -2.68
N VAL A 116 8.62 2.77 -1.90
CA VAL A 116 8.72 2.64 -0.43
C VAL A 116 9.51 1.39 -0.07
N THR A 117 9.21 0.25 -0.71
CA THR A 117 10.00 -0.98 -0.59
C THR A 117 11.51 -0.73 -0.75
N LYS A 118 11.94 -0.11 -1.85
CA LYS A 118 13.37 0.12 -2.14
C LYS A 118 14.06 1.02 -1.13
N HIS A 119 13.46 2.16 -0.81
CA HIS A 119 14.15 3.25 -0.09
C HIS A 119 13.85 3.30 1.41
N LEU A 120 12.83 2.59 1.88
CA LEU A 120 12.43 2.55 3.28
C LEU A 120 12.45 1.14 3.86
N LEU A 121 11.76 0.17 3.24
CA LEU A 121 11.50 -1.13 3.88
C LEU A 121 12.67 -2.11 3.76
N LEU A 122 13.26 -2.31 2.58
CA LEU A 122 14.41 -3.20 2.40
C LEU A 122 15.63 -2.80 3.26
N PRO A 123 15.92 -1.52 3.52
CA PRO A 123 16.95 -1.12 4.49
C PRO A 123 16.64 -1.46 5.96
N LEU A 124 15.39 -1.77 6.30
CA LEU A 124 14.92 -1.94 7.68
C LEU A 124 14.45 -3.36 8.01
N PHE A 125 13.98 -4.12 7.02
CA PHE A 125 13.38 -5.45 7.17
C PHE A 125 14.14 -6.50 6.36
N VAL A 126 14.17 -7.75 6.84
CA VAL A 126 14.83 -8.87 6.17
C VAL A 126 14.10 -9.28 4.89
N LYS A 127 12.76 -9.31 4.95
CA LYS A 127 11.89 -9.65 3.82
C LYS A 127 10.79 -8.61 3.68
N VAL A 128 10.46 -8.26 2.43
CA VAL A 128 9.35 -7.38 2.10
C VAL A 128 8.54 -8.04 0.99
N ASP A 129 7.25 -8.28 1.22
CA ASP A 129 6.33 -8.63 0.15
C ASP A 129 5.64 -7.35 -0.34
N MET A 130 5.27 -7.32 -1.62
CA MET A 130 4.63 -6.18 -2.27
C MET A 130 3.27 -6.60 -2.82
N GLU A 131 2.26 -5.76 -2.64
CA GLU A 131 0.91 -5.96 -3.17
C GLU A 131 0.40 -4.66 -3.80
N ASP A 132 -0.13 -4.74 -5.02
CA ASP A 132 -0.78 -3.63 -5.71
C ASP A 132 -1.91 -4.17 -6.61
N VAL A 133 -2.87 -3.32 -6.94
CA VAL A 133 -4.01 -3.65 -7.80
C VAL A 133 -3.66 -3.56 -9.28
N VAL A 134 -2.63 -2.79 -9.65
CA VAL A 134 -2.17 -2.65 -11.03
C VAL A 134 -0.96 -3.56 -11.29
N GLU A 135 -1.17 -4.64 -12.05
CA GLU A 135 -0.16 -5.67 -12.33
C GLU A 135 1.12 -5.09 -12.96
N GLU A 136 1.00 -4.13 -13.88
CA GLU A 136 2.16 -3.55 -14.57
C GLU A 136 3.07 -2.74 -13.63
N LEU A 137 2.54 -2.23 -12.50
CA LEU A 137 3.37 -1.56 -11.49
C LEU A 137 4.23 -2.57 -10.73
N ILE A 138 3.65 -3.72 -10.36
CA ILE A 138 4.39 -4.82 -9.74
C ILE A 138 5.46 -5.36 -10.69
N LEU A 139 5.13 -5.59 -11.96
CA LEU A 139 6.12 -6.04 -12.94
C LEU A 139 7.27 -5.03 -13.13
N LYS A 140 6.96 -3.72 -13.12
CA LYS A 140 8.00 -2.68 -13.18
C LYS A 140 8.90 -2.67 -11.94
N SER A 141 8.40 -3.15 -10.81
CA SER A 141 9.16 -3.16 -9.56
C SER A 141 10.39 -4.07 -9.61
N ASP A 142 10.37 -5.16 -10.38
CA ASP A 142 11.54 -6.04 -10.53
C ASP A 142 12.76 -5.27 -11.04
N GLU A 143 12.55 -4.46 -12.08
CA GLU A 143 13.58 -3.58 -12.64
C GLU A 143 13.94 -2.44 -11.68
N TYR A 144 12.93 -1.78 -11.09
CA TYR A 144 13.14 -0.60 -10.28
C TYR A 144 13.82 -0.92 -8.94
N VAL A 145 13.33 -1.92 -8.21
CA VAL A 145 13.90 -2.37 -6.93
C VAL A 145 15.27 -3.00 -7.16
N GLY A 146 15.46 -3.69 -8.29
CA GLY A 146 16.71 -4.34 -8.66
C GLY A 146 16.88 -5.72 -8.05
N MET A 147 15.76 -6.38 -7.72
CA MET A 147 15.75 -7.78 -7.30
C MET A 147 15.47 -8.65 -8.52
N LEU A 148 16.52 -8.98 -9.29
CA LEU A 148 16.48 -10.22 -10.05
C LEU A 148 16.30 -11.33 -9.01
N PHE A 149 15.16 -12.03 -9.05
CA PHE A 149 14.88 -13.21 -8.24
C PHE A 149 16.14 -14.09 -8.11
N LEU A 150 16.74 -14.10 -6.92
CA LEU A 150 17.69 -15.13 -6.49
C LEU A 150 16.90 -16.26 -5.82
#